data_AF-A0A091KYF4-F1
#
_entry.id   AF-A0A091KYF4-F1
#
_cell.length_a   1.000
_cell.length_b   1.000
_cell.length_c   1.000
_cell.angle_alpha   90.00
_cell.angle_beta   90.00
_cell.angle_gamma   90.00
#
_symmetry.space_group_name_H-M   'P 1'
#
loop_
_entity.id
_entity.type
_entity.pdbx_description
1 polymer ?
#
loop_
_entity_poly.entity_id
_entity_poly.type
_entity_poly.pdbx_seq_one_letter_code
_entity_poly.pdbx_strand_id
1 'polypeptide(L)' 'ENSEGYSSEMPKKKRVTFGEVLSPEIFDETLPANTPLRRGATP' A
#
# COMPACT_ATOMS: atom_id res chain seq x y z
N GLU A 1 -41.55 5.26 -19.91
CA GLU A 1 -40.17 5.50 -20.37
C GLU A 1 -39.53 6.43 -19.34
N ASN A 2 -38.42 6.19 -18.66
CA ASN A 2 -37.46 5.10 -18.59
C ASN A 2 -36.75 5.30 -17.22
N SER A 3 -36.54 4.20 -16.50
CA SER A 3 -35.76 4.01 -15.26
C SER A 3 -35.06 5.24 -14.63
N GLU A 4 -35.64 5.75 -13.53
CA GLU A 4 -34.88 6.45 -12.49
C GLU A 4 -33.76 5.52 -12.02
N GLY A 5 -32.53 5.78 -12.45
CA GLY A 5 -31.35 5.07 -12.00
C GLY A 5 -31.10 5.39 -10.54
N TYR A 6 -31.75 4.66 -9.63
CA TYR A 6 -31.34 4.55 -8.23
C TYR A 6 -29.95 3.90 -8.22
N SER A 7 -28.90 4.70 -8.41
CA SER A 7 -27.57 4.30 -7.99
C SER A 7 -27.63 4.27 -6.47
N SER A 8 -27.94 3.09 -5.93
CA SER A 8 -27.71 2.79 -4.54
C SER A 8 -26.20 2.84 -4.35
N GLU A 9 -25.70 4.03 -4.02
CA GLU A 9 -24.31 4.21 -3.63
C GLU A 9 -24.14 3.49 -2.29
N MET A 10 -23.92 2.18 -2.36
CA MET A 10 -23.71 1.34 -1.19
C MET A 10 -22.60 1.97 -0.37
N PRO A 11 -22.78 2.16 0.95
CA PRO A 11 -21.75 2.76 1.78
C PRO A 11 -20.47 1.94 1.61
N LYS A 12 -19.41 2.57 1.10
CA LYS A 12 -18.12 1.91 0.86
C LYS A 12 -17.59 1.40 2.19
N LYS A 13 -17.77 0.11 2.45
CA LYS A 13 -17.28 -0.56 3.64
C LYS A 13 -15.76 -0.65 3.56
N LYS A 14 -15.07 -0.36 4.66
CA LYS A 14 -13.63 -0.60 4.75
C LYS A 14 -13.39 -2.09 4.52
N ARG A 15 -12.50 -2.41 3.57
CA ARG A 15 -12.10 -3.78 3.24
C ARG A 15 -10.58 -3.82 3.13
N VAL A 16 -9.97 -4.90 3.60
CA VAL A 16 -8.52 -5.11 3.49
C VAL A 16 -8.15 -5.25 2.03
N THR A 17 -7.08 -4.55 1.64
CA THR A 17 -6.43 -4.68 0.33
C THR A 17 -4.93 -4.73 0.55
N PHE A 18 -4.20 -5.29 -0.40
CA PHE A 18 -2.74 -5.27 -0.42
C PHE A 18 -2.29 -4.10 -1.31
N GLY A 19 -1.30 -3.35 -0.84
CA GLY A 19 -0.68 -2.28 -1.61
C GLY A 19 0.25 -2.78 -2.70
N GLU A 20 0.99 -1.87 -3.30
CA GLU A 20 2.01 -2.21 -4.31
C GLU A 20 3.23 -2.91 -3.67
N VAL A 21 4.04 -3.55 -4.51
CA VAL A 21 5.30 -4.16 -4.09
C VAL A 21 6.32 -3.06 -3.82
N LEU A 22 6.85 -3.02 -2.60
CA LEU A 22 7.88 -2.08 -2.20
C LEU A 22 9.27 -2.67 -2.37
N SER A 23 10.22 -1.83 -2.74
CA SER A 23 11.64 -2.21 -2.75
C SER A 23 12.12 -2.44 -1.31
N PRO A 24 12.86 -3.53 -1.04
CA PRO A 24 13.32 -3.85 0.30
C PRO A 24 14.46 -2.93 0.74
N GLU A 25 14.59 -2.77 2.06
CA GLU A 25 15.76 -2.20 2.69
C GLU A 25 16.88 -3.25 2.75
N ILE A 26 18.09 -2.88 2.31
CA ILE A 26 19.27 -3.75 2.32
C ILE A 26 20.25 -3.23 3.37
N PHE A 27 20.63 -4.10 4.30
CA PHE A 27 21.64 -3.86 5.31
C PHE A 27 22.84 -4.78 5.11
N ASP A 28 24.00 -4.34 5.60
CA ASP A 28 25.18 -5.18 5.80
C ASP A 28 25.25 -5.54 7.28
N GLU A 29 25.49 -6.79 7.62
CA GLU A 29 25.57 -7.26 9.02
C GLU A 29 26.75 -6.66 9.78
N THR A 30 27.78 -6.22 9.06
CA THR A 30 28.99 -5.61 9.64
C THR A 30 28.86 -4.10 9.84
N LEU A 31 27.86 -3.48 9.22
CA LEU A 31 27.63 -2.04 9.34
C LEU A 31 26.68 -1.74 10.50
N PRO A 32 26.83 -0.57 11.15
CA PRO A 32 25.88 -0.11 12.15
C PRO A 32 24.44 -0.07 11.60
N ALA A 33 23.46 -0.32 12.47
CA ALA A 33 22.04 -0.39 12.09
C ALA A 33 21.48 0.90 11.48
N ASN A 34 22.14 2.04 11.64
CA ASN A 34 21.72 3.33 11.09
C ASN A 34 22.32 3.65 9.71
N THR A 35 23.12 2.76 9.13
CA THR A 35 23.75 2.95 7.81
C THR A 35 23.37 1.82 6.85
N PRO A 36 22.11 1.76 6.39
CA PRO A 36 21.70 0.76 5.42
C PRO A 36 22.42 0.97 4.07
N LEU A 37 22.73 -0.12 3.38
CA LEU A 37 23.33 -0.11 2.04
C LEU A 37 22.36 0.48 1.01
N ARG A 38 21.07 0.16 1.15
CA ARG A 38 19.99 0.70 0.31
C ARG A 38 18.73 0.87 1.13
N ARG A 39 18.18 2.08 1.15
CA ARG A 39 16.90 2.37 1.82
C ARG A 39 15.73 1.67 1.10
N GLY A 40 14.82 1.12 1.89
CA GLY A 40 13.57 0.56 1.37
C GLY A 40 12.59 1.65 0.89
N ALA A 41 11.61 1.25 0.08
CA ALA A 41 10.52 2.14 -0.31
C ALA A 41 9.49 2.27 0.84
N THR A 42 8.86 3.42 0.95
CA THR A 42 7.82 3.71 1.95
C THR A 42 6.45 3.53 1.29
N PRO A 43 5.47 2.85 1.93
CA PRO A 43 4.11 2.77 1.43
C PRO A 43 3.40 4.13 1.41
#